data_AF-A0A2N2PTC3-F1
#
_entry.id   AF-A0A2N2PTC3-F1
#
_cell.length_a   1.000
_cell.length_b   1.000
_cell.length_c   1.000
_cell.angle_alpha   90.00
_cell.angle_beta   90.00
_cell.angle_gamma   90.00
#
_symmetry.space_group_name_H-M   'P 1'
#
loop_
_entity.id
_entity.type
_entity.pdbx_description
1 polymer ?
#
loop_
_entity_poly.entity_id
_entity_poly.type
_entity_poly.pdbx_seq_one_letter_code
_entity_poly.pdbx_strand_id
1 'polypeptide(L)' 'MLETIHRSLATQLNALFVMAALLLFGGATIKQFIAVMFYGLISGTYSSIFNAVPILVGWEERDLFGTRKRQAEAA' A
#
# COMPACT_ATOMS: atom_id res chain seq x y z
N MET A 1 5.16 -17.02 -1.69
CA MET A 1 5.00 -15.79 -0.88
C MET A 1 6.15 -14.82 -1.15
N LEU A 2 7.39 -15.13 -0.74
CA LEU A 2 8.53 -14.22 -0.93
C LEU A 2 8.81 -13.86 -2.40
N GLU A 3 8.71 -14.82 -3.31
CA GLU A 3 8.93 -14.56 -4.75
C GLU A 3 7.91 -13.58 -5.34
N THR A 4 6.63 -13.74 -4.98
CA THR A 4 5.53 -12.87 -5.42
C THR A 4 5.66 -11.46 -4.84
N ILE A 5 6.06 -11.34 -3.58
CA ILE A 5 6.35 -10.07 -2.92
C ILE A 5 7.59 -9.41 -3.54
N HIS A 6 8.61 -10.18 -3.90
CA HIS A 6 9.82 -9.66 -4.54
C HIS A 6 9.50 -9.07 -5.91
N ARG A 7 8.70 -9.78 -6.72
CA ARG A 7 8.26 -9.29 -8.02
C ARG A 7 7.42 -8.01 -7.88
N SER A 8 6.47 -7.96 -6.95
CA SER A 8 5.62 -6.78 -6.75
C SER A 8 6.39 -5.57 -6.19
N LEU A 9 7.34 -5.80 -5.29
CA LEU A 9 8.25 -4.75 -4.80
C LEU A 9 9.13 -4.22 -5.92
N ALA A 10 9.71 -5.10 -6.74
CA ALA A 10 10.56 -4.71 -7.85
C ALA A 10 9.82 -3.78 -8.84
N THR A 11 8.55 -4.06 -9.15
CA THR A 11 7.75 -3.19 -10.02
C THR A 11 7.49 -1.82 -9.37
N GLN A 12 7.17 -1.78 -8.08
CA GLN A 12 6.94 -0.51 -7.37
C GLN A 12 8.22 0.33 -7.25
N LEU A 13 9.36 -0.30 -6.96
CA LEU A 13 10.66 0.38 -6.89
C LEU A 13 11.07 0.94 -8.25
N ASN A 14 10.85 0.18 -9.32
CA ASN A 14 11.11 0.64 -10.68
C ASN A 14 10.21 1.84 -11.04
N ALA A 15 8.93 1.80 -10.68
CA ALA A 15 8.02 2.93 -10.90
C ALA A 15 8.50 4.21 -10.18
N LEU A 16 8.90 4.10 -8.90
CA LEU A 16 9.47 5.22 -8.14
C LEU A 16 10.72 5.78 -8.83
N PHE A 17 11.60 4.91 -9.32
CA PHE A 17 12.83 5.29 -10.00
C PHE A 17 12.55 6.06 -11.32
N VAL A 18 11.65 5.54 -12.15
CA VAL A 18 11.23 6.20 -13.40
C VAL A 18 10.59 7.55 -13.12
N MET A 19 9.71 7.64 -12.12
CA MET A 19 9.04 8.91 -11.76
C MET A 19 10.04 9.94 -11.23
N ALA A 20 11.03 9.52 -10.42
CA ALA A 20 12.11 10.38 -9.97
C ALA A 20 12.95 10.90 -11.16
N ALA A 21 13.27 10.03 -12.13
CA ALA A 21 13.98 10.43 -13.33
C ALA A 21 13.17 11.43 -14.18
N LEU A 22 11.86 11.22 -14.33
CA LEU A 22 10.98 12.16 -15.03
C LEU A 22 10.81 13.49 -14.27
N LEU A 23 10.87 13.48 -12.94
CA LEU A 23 10.87 14.71 -12.13
C LEU A 23 12.16 15.52 -12.31
N LEU A 24 13.31 14.85 -12.50
CA LEU A 24 14.59 15.53 -12.71
C LEU A 24 14.78 15.97 -14.16
N PHE A 25 14.53 15.08 -15.13
CA PHE A 25 14.84 15.26 -16.56
C PHE A 25 13.62 15.58 -17.43
N GLY A 26 12.39 15.51 -16.90
CA GLY A 26 11.17 15.78 -17.66
C GLY A 26 10.92 17.27 -17.94
N GLY A 27 10.18 17.53 -19.01
CA GLY A 27 9.78 18.88 -19.40
C GLY A 27 8.79 19.56 -18.44
N ALA A 28 8.68 20.88 -18.52
CA ALA A 28 7.85 21.70 -17.62
C ALA A 28 6.38 21.27 -17.60
N THR A 29 5.83 20.87 -18.75
CA THR A 29 4.41 20.48 -18.90
C THR A 29 4.07 19.20 -18.13
N ILE A 30 4.99 18.23 -18.07
CA ILE A 30 4.74 16.93 -17.42
C ILE A 30 5.19 16.90 -15.95
N LYS A 31 6.07 17.82 -15.55
CA LYS A 31 6.62 17.86 -14.18
C LYS A 31 5.54 17.98 -13.12
N GLN A 32 4.53 18.82 -13.33
CA GLN A 32 3.43 18.98 -12.37
C GLN A 32 2.61 17.69 -12.24
N PHE A 33 2.31 17.04 -13.35
CA PHE A 33 1.59 15.76 -13.35
C PHE A 33 2.38 14.65 -12.63
N ILE A 34 3.65 14.49 -12.98
CA ILE A 34 4.53 13.49 -12.36
C ILE A 34 4.73 13.78 -10.86
N ALA A 35 4.84 15.05 -10.45
CA ALA A 35 4.97 15.42 -9.04
C ALA A 35 3.75 15.00 -8.20
N VAL A 36 2.53 15.28 -8.69
CA VAL A 36 1.29 14.85 -8.02
C VAL A 36 1.23 13.32 -7.97
N MET A 37 1.56 12.65 -9.07
CA MET A 37 1.58 11.18 -9.11
C MET A 37 2.63 10.59 -8.16
N PHE A 38 3.80 11.22 -8.01
CA PHE A 38 4.87 10.76 -7.13
C PHE A 38 4.43 10.81 -5.67
N TYR A 39 3.82 11.92 -5.25
CA TYR A 39 3.22 12.03 -3.91
C TYR A 39 2.08 11.03 -3.71
N GLY A 40 1.21 10.85 -4.72
CA GLY A 40 0.13 9.87 -4.69
C GLY A 40 0.63 8.43 -4.55
N LEU A 41 1.71 8.07 -5.25
CA LEU A 41 2.33 6.75 -5.17
C LEU A 41 2.91 6.50 -3.77
N ILE A 42 3.67 7.46 -3.22
CA ILE A 42 4.23 7.32 -1.86
C ILE A 42 3.09 7.15 -0.84
N SER A 43 2.09 8.02 -0.87
CA SER A 43 0.91 7.91 0.01
C SER A 43 0.17 6.59 -0.18
N GLY A 44 0.02 6.11 -1.41
CA GLY A 44 -0.66 4.87 -1.75
C GLY A 44 0.09 3.63 -1.29
N THR A 45 1.42 3.59 -1.44
CA THR A 45 2.25 2.47 -0.97
C THR A 45 2.24 2.39 0.56
N TYR A 46 2.38 3.53 1.27
CA TYR A 46 2.25 3.55 2.73
C TYR A 46 0.86 3.12 3.19
N SER A 47 -0.20 3.65 2.58
CA SER A 47 -1.59 3.28 2.91
C SER A 47 -1.88 1.80 2.63
N SER A 48 -1.39 1.24 1.52
CA SER A 48 -1.64 -0.17 1.19
C SER A 48 -0.98 -1.11 2.20
N ILE A 49 0.26 -0.83 2.63
CA ILE A 49 0.95 -1.67 3.61
C ILE A 49 0.32 -1.51 5.00
N PHE A 50 0.06 -0.27 5.44
CA PHE A 50 -0.42 -0.02 6.80
C PHE A 50 -1.92 -0.19 6.99
N ASN A 51 -2.75 -0.12 5.96
CA ASN A 51 -4.19 -0.24 6.09
C ASN A 51 -4.68 -1.65 5.73
N ALA A 52 -4.07 -2.33 4.74
CA ALA A 52 -4.50 -3.68 4.36
C ALA A 52 -4.16 -4.74 5.42
N VAL A 53 -3.02 -4.61 6.10
CA VAL A 53 -2.59 -5.54 7.16
C VAL A 53 -3.54 -5.51 8.38
N PRO A 54 -3.86 -4.37 9.00
CA PRO A 54 -4.79 -4.34 10.14
C PRO A 54 -6.24 -4.64 9.74
N ILE A 55 -6.67 -4.32 8.51
CA ILE A 55 -8.00 -4.73 8.04
C ILE A 55 -8.08 -6.26 7.91
N LEU A 56 -7.05 -6.90 7.36
CA LEU A 56 -6.98 -8.37 7.26
C LEU A 56 -6.95 -9.01 8.66
N VAL A 57 -6.13 -8.48 9.57
CA VAL A 57 -6.07 -8.95 10.97
C VAL A 57 -7.43 -8.75 11.67
N GLY A 58 -8.05 -7.58 11.55
CA GLY A 58 -9.36 -7.31 12.15
C GLY A 58 -10.49 -8.17 11.56
N TRP A 59 -10.37 -8.59 10.29
CA TRP A 59 -11.31 -9.51 9.64
C TRP A 59 -11.11 -10.95 10.12
N GLU A 60 -9.87 -11.43 10.19
CA GLU A 60 -9.51 -12.76 10.68
C GLU A 60 -9.82 -12.93 12.18
N GLU A 61 -9.67 -11.85 12.96
CA GLU A 61 -10.03 -11.81 14.37
C GLU A 61 -11.55 -11.74 14.63
N ARG A 62 -12.41 -11.60 13.61
CA ARG A 62 -13.87 -11.41 13.73
C ARG A 62 -14.28 -10.29 14.71
N ASP A 63 -13.39 -9.37 15.03
CA ASP A 63 -13.62 -8.36 16.08
C ASP A 63 -14.31 -7.09 15.53
N LEU A 64 -14.33 -6.92 14.20
CA LEU A 64 -15.14 -5.91 13.52
C LEU A 64 -16.66 -6.07 13.74
N PHE A 65 -17.12 -7.30 14.02
CA PHE A 65 -18.52 -7.61 14.32
C PHE A 65 -18.66 -8.37 15.65
N GLY A 66 -17.96 -7.95 16.72
CA GLY A 66 -18.28 -8.26 18.13
C GLY A 66 -18.71 -9.71 18.49
N THR A 67 -18.31 -10.73 17.73
CA THR A 67 -18.92 -12.06 17.80
C THR A 67 -18.11 -13.04 18.64
N ARG A 68 -16.96 -12.63 19.19
CA ARG A 68 -16.15 -13.47 20.08
C ARG A 68 -16.56 -13.43 21.56
N LYS A 69 -17.34 -12.44 22.03
CA LYS A 69 -17.81 -12.45 23.43
C LYS A 69 -18.75 -13.63 23.77
N ARG A 70 -19.37 -14.28 22.77
CA ARG A 70 -20.34 -15.37 23.00
C ARG A 70 -19.74 -16.77 23.14
N GLN A 71 -18.48 -16.99 22.76
CA GLN A 71 -17.86 -18.33 22.83
C GLN A 71 -17.07 -18.57 24.13
N ALA A 72 -16.60 -17.51 24.81
CA ALA A 72 -15.92 -17.63 26.10
C ALA A 72 -16.88 -17.80 27.30
N GLU A 73 -18.15 -17.42 27.17
CA GLU A 73 -19.18 -17.60 28.21
C GLU A 73 -19.87 -18.99 28.17
N ALA A 74 -19.52 -19.84 27.20
CA ALA A 74 -20.13 -21.17 27.02
C ALA A 74 -19.16 -22.34 27.28
N ALA A 75 -17.99 -22.08 27.89
CA ALA A 75 -17.01 -23.08 28.31
C ALA A 75 -16.93 -23.17 29.84
#